data_AF-E7FMQ4-F1
#
_entry.id   AF-E7FMQ4-F1
#
_cell.length_a   1.000
_cell.length_b   1.000
_cell.length_c   1.000
_cell.angle_alpha   90.00
_cell.angle_beta   90.00
_cell.angle_gamma   90.00
#
_symmetry.space_group_name_H-M   'P 1'
#
loop_
_entity.id
_entity.type
_entity.pdbx_description
1 polymer ?
#
loop_
_entity_poly.entity_id
_entity_poly.type
_entity_poly.pdbx_seq_one_letter_code
_entity_poly.pdbx_strand_id
1 'polypeptide(L)'
;MQNIATALFIGLGLIVVFLGWYVFSHRNKPVIIFHPEKDRSLSKIMLVLGIVLIICGSLSIISAFTTLMIFKIILLICDAVFVSSLSFLMLAYSIGN
;
A
#
# COMPACT_ATOMS: atom_id res chain seq x y z
N MET A 1 -26.35 6.05 5.85
CA MET A 1 -25.53 5.82 4.64
C MET A 1 -24.12 6.40 4.79
N GLN A 2 -23.95 7.66 5.24
CA GLN A 2 -22.64 8.31 5.37
C GLN A 2 -21.67 7.61 6.35
N ASN A 3 -22.16 7.13 7.50
CA ASN A 3 -21.31 6.50 8.53
C ASN A 3 -20.64 5.19 8.07
N ILE A 4 -21.30 4.45 7.19
CA ILE A 4 -20.80 3.17 6.67
C ILE A 4 -19.63 3.43 5.70
N ALA A 5 -19.80 4.39 4.79
CA ALA A 5 -18.76 4.78 3.84
C ALA A 5 -17.49 5.30 4.54
N THR A 6 -17.66 6.08 5.61
CA THR A 6 -16.53 6.56 6.42
C THR A 6 -15.80 5.41 7.11
N ALA A 7 -16.52 4.46 7.71
CA ALA A 7 -15.91 3.29 8.35
C ALA A 7 -15.13 2.42 7.35
N LEU A 8 -15.67 2.22 6.14
CA LEU A 8 -15.00 1.51 5.05
C LEU A 8 -13.70 2.20 4.62
N PHE A 9 -13.71 3.53 4.47
CA PHE A 9 -12.50 4.28 4.09
C PHE A 9 -11.43 4.28 5.18
N ILE A 10 -11.83 4.39 6.45
CA ILE A 10 -10.90 4.29 7.58
C ILE A 10 -10.30 2.89 7.64
N GLY A 11 -11.12 1.85 7.49
CA GLY A 11 -10.66 0.46 7.44
C GLY A 11 -9.70 0.21 6.28
N LEU A 12 -10.05 0.68 5.07
CA LEU A 12 -9.20 0.58 3.90
C LEU A 12 -7.87 1.30 4.11
N GLY A 13 -7.89 2.54 4.60
CA GLY A 13 -6.68 3.30 4.90
C GLY A 13 -5.79 2.61 5.93
N LEU A 14 -6.37 2.03 7.00
CA LEU A 14 -5.62 1.25 7.98
C LEU A 14 -4.95 0.02 7.37
N ILE A 15 -5.66 -0.74 6.53
CA ILE A 15 -5.09 -1.90 5.83
C ILE A 15 -3.97 -1.47 4.90
N VAL A 16 -4.14 -0.40 4.12
CA VAL A 16 -3.13 0.11 3.18
C VAL A 16 -1.89 0.60 3.92
N VAL A 17 -2.07 1.36 5.02
CA VAL A 17 -0.95 1.80 5.88
C VAL A 17 -0.23 0.59 6.47
N PHE A 18 -0.97 -0.41 6.96
CA PHE A 18 -0.39 -1.63 7.51
C PHE A 18 0.40 -2.40 6.45
N LEU A 19 -0.12 -2.50 5.21
CA LEU A 19 0.58 -3.11 4.08
C LEU A 19 1.87 -2.35 3.73
N GLY A 20 1.79 -1.03 3.61
CA GLY A 20 2.95 -0.18 3.33
C GLY A 20 4.01 -0.29 4.44
N TRP A 21 3.59 -0.28 5.70
CA TRP A 21 4.47 -0.49 6.85
C TRP A 21 5.09 -1.88 6.85
N TYR A 22 4.31 -2.91 6.54
CA TYR A 22 4.79 -4.29 6.45
C TYR A 22 5.89 -4.42 5.40
N VAL A 23 5.67 -3.87 4.21
CA VAL A 23 6.61 -3.89 3.07
C VAL A 23 7.86 -3.04 3.38
N PHE A 24 7.69 -1.90 4.04
CA PHE A 24 8.79 -1.03 4.46
C PHE A 24 9.64 -1.67 5.56
N SER A 25 9.02 -2.23 6.59
CA SER A 25 9.70 -2.83 7.74
C SER A 25 10.42 -4.13 7.37
N HIS A 26 9.85 -4.92 6.47
CA HIS A 26 10.46 -6.16 6.00
C HIS A 26 11.44 -5.98 4.84
N ARG A 27 11.91 -4.76 4.59
CA ARG A 27 12.96 -4.48 3.60
C ARG A 27 14.28 -5.22 3.86
N ASN A 28 14.61 -5.44 5.13
CA ASN A 28 15.88 -6.03 5.58
C ASN A 28 15.70 -7.40 6.26
N LYS A 29 14.52 -8.02 6.16
CA LYS A 29 14.26 -9.35 6.69
C LYS A 29 13.62 -10.24 5.61
N PRO A 30 13.96 -11.53 5.56
CA PRO A 30 13.33 -12.45 4.62
C PRO A 30 11.82 -12.49 4.88
N VAL A 31 11.02 -12.20 3.85
CA VAL A 31 9.56 -12.32 3.92
C VAL A 31 9.19 -13.63 3.26
N ILE A 32 9.13 -14.73 4.02
CA ILE A 32 8.59 -16.07 3.67
C ILE A 32 9.09 -16.69 2.33
N ILE A 33 8.94 -16.02 1.19
CA ILE A 33 9.37 -16.38 -0.17
C ILE A 33 10.35 -15.35 -0.78
N PHE A 34 10.38 -14.10 -0.28
CA PHE A 34 11.13 -12.98 -0.84
C PHE A 34 12.45 -12.73 -0.11
N HIS A 35 13.56 -12.75 -0.84
CA HIS A 35 14.89 -12.37 -0.36
C HIS A 35 15.30 -11.02 -0.97
N PRO A 36 14.74 -9.88 -0.52
CA PRO A 36 15.16 -8.55 -0.96
C PRO A 36 16.63 -8.24 -0.59
N GLU A 37 17.26 -9.09 0.21
CA GLU A 37 18.67 -9.05 0.60
C GLU A 37 19.63 -9.40 -0.56
N LYS A 38 19.18 -10.21 -1.54
CA LYS A 38 20.00 -10.61 -2.70
C LYS A 38 20.05 -9.55 -3.80
N ASP A 39 19.06 -8.65 -3.89
CA ASP A 39 18.93 -7.68 -4.98
C ASP A 39 18.71 -6.24 -4.48
N ARG A 40 19.73 -5.40 -4.66
CA ARG A 40 19.72 -3.97 -4.28
C ARG A 40 18.60 -3.18 -4.96
N SER A 41 18.18 -3.58 -6.16
CA SER A 41 17.09 -2.96 -6.91
C SER A 41 15.72 -3.27 -6.29
N LEU A 42 15.49 -4.53 -5.86
CA LEU A 42 14.22 -4.93 -5.25
C LEU A 42 14.01 -4.24 -3.89
N SER A 43 15.07 -4.14 -3.09
CA SER A 43 15.03 -3.43 -1.80
C SER A 43 14.76 -1.92 -1.96
N LYS A 44 15.22 -1.29 -3.06
CA LYS A 44 14.85 0.10 -3.37
C LYS A 44 13.39 0.24 -3.77
N ILE A 45 12.89 -0.64 -4.64
CA ILE A 45 11.50 -0.61 -5.10
C ILE A 45 10.54 -0.83 -3.93
N MET A 46 10.79 -1.83 -3.07
CA MET A 46 9.97 -2.08 -1.88
C MET A 46 9.95 -0.90 -0.90
N LEU A 47 11.07 -0.16 -0.74
CA LEU A 47 11.07 1.04 0.09
C LEU A 47 10.20 2.15 -0.50
N VAL A 48 10.36 2.43 -1.80
CA VAL A 48 9.60 3.49 -2.46
C VAL A 48 8.11 3.16 -2.44
N LEU A 49 7.73 1.93 -2.80
CA LEU A 49 6.34 1.47 -2.77
C LEU A 49 5.76 1.46 -1.34
N GLY A 50 6.53 1.01 -0.35
CA GLY A 50 6.10 1.01 1.06
C GLY A 50 5.82 2.42 1.59
N ILE A 51 6.71 3.38 1.32
CA ILE A 51 6.52 4.79 1.72
C ILE A 51 5.30 5.39 1.01
N VAL A 52 5.16 5.16 -0.31
CA VAL A 52 4.02 5.67 -1.07
C VAL A 52 2.71 5.13 -0.54
N LEU A 53 2.64 3.83 -0.20
CA LEU A 53 1.44 3.21 0.40
C LEU A 53 1.11 3.77 1.78
N ILE A 54 2.12 4.00 2.64
CA ILE A 54 1.89 4.64 3.96
C ILE A 54 1.31 6.05 3.77
N ILE A 55 1.87 6.84 2.86
CA ILE A 55 1.38 8.20 2.58
C ILE A 55 -0.04 8.13 2.01
N CYS A 56 -0.29 7.27 1.02
CA CYS A 56 -1.61 7.15 0.38
C CYS A 56 -2.68 6.69 1.38
N GLY A 57 -2.40 5.66 2.17
CA GLY A 57 -3.32 5.16 3.20
C GLY A 57 -3.59 6.20 4.29
N SER A 58 -2.58 6.98 4.70
CA SER A 58 -2.78 8.07 5.66
C SER A 58 -3.66 9.19 5.09
N LEU A 59 -3.47 9.56 3.82
CA LEU A 59 -4.34 10.50 3.11
C LEU A 59 -5.76 9.97 2.98
N SER A 60 -5.94 8.67 2.72
CA SER A 60 -7.25 8.02 2.65
C SER A 60 -8.01 8.10 3.98
N ILE A 61 -7.33 7.92 5.12
CA ILE A 61 -7.94 8.12 6.46
C ILE A 61 -8.37 9.59 6.63
N ILE A 62 -7.52 10.55 6.28
CA ILE A 62 -7.85 11.98 6.37
C ILE A 62 -9.05 12.31 5.47
N SER A 63 -9.08 11.74 4.26
CA SER A 63 -10.16 11.93 3.29
C SER A 63 -11.52 11.47 3.82
N ALA A 64 -11.54 10.48 4.73
CA ALA A 64 -12.77 9.93 5.30
C ALA A 64 -13.59 11.00 6.03
N PHE A 65 -12.92 11.99 6.63
CA PHE A 65 -13.53 13.12 7.35
C PHE A 65 -13.97 14.26 6.42
N THR A 66 -13.53 14.26 5.16
CA THR A 66 -13.87 15.28 4.17
C THR A 66 -15.19 14.95 3.48
N THR A 67 -15.97 15.96 3.12
CA THR A 67 -17.23 15.84 2.35
C THR A 67 -17.02 15.79 0.83
N LEU A 68 -15.78 16.01 0.35
CA LEU A 68 -15.44 16.03 -1.07
C LEU A 68 -15.39 14.62 -1.68
N MET A 69 -16.46 14.23 -2.38
CA MET A 69 -16.58 12.91 -3.01
C MET A 69 -15.49 12.66 -4.07
N ILE A 70 -15.17 13.66 -4.89
CA ILE A 70 -14.15 13.56 -5.96
C ILE A 70 -12.78 13.21 -5.37
N PHE A 71 -12.41 13.80 -4.24
CA PHE A 71 -11.15 13.53 -3.56
C PHE A 71 -11.04 12.07 -3.09
N LYS A 72 -12.13 11.52 -2.55
CA LYS A 72 -12.22 10.10 -2.14
C LYS A 72 -12.06 9.15 -3.30
N ILE A 73 -12.69 9.44 -4.45
CA ILE A 73 -12.61 8.61 -5.65
C ILE A 73 -11.17 8.57 -6.18
N ILE A 74 -10.50 9.73 -6.25
CA ILE A 74 -9.11 9.80 -6.72
C ILE A 74 -8.20 8.97 -5.82
N LEU A 75 -8.30 9.13 -4.50
CA LEU A 75 -7.50 8.36 -3.55
C LEU A 75 -7.77 6.86 -3.65
N LEU A 76 -9.03 6.46 -3.80
CA LEU A 76 -9.40 5.05 -3.95
C LEU A 76 -8.81 4.41 -5.21
N ILE A 77 -8.82 5.13 -6.34
CA ILE A 77 -8.15 4.66 -7.57
C ILE A 77 -6.64 4.58 -7.35
N CYS A 78 -6.06 5.57 -6.68
CA CYS A 78 -4.64 5.63 -6.36
C CYS A 78 -4.20 4.42 -5.52
N ASP A 79 -4.90 4.16 -4.42
CA ASP A 79 -4.68 3.01 -3.53
C ASP A 79 -4.78 1.69 -4.31
N ALA A 80 -5.80 1.54 -5.16
CA ALA A 80 -5.99 0.34 -5.99
C ALA A 80 -4.81 0.10 -6.95
N VAL A 81 -4.31 1.15 -7.60
CA VAL A 81 -3.16 1.04 -8.52
C VAL A 81 -1.90 0.61 -7.75
N PHE A 82 -1.58 1.26 -6.63
CA PHE A 82 -0.37 0.96 -5.87
C PHE A 82 -0.40 -0.44 -5.23
N VAL A 83 -1.54 -0.85 -4.67
CA VAL A 83 -1.72 -2.21 -4.14
C VAL A 83 -1.62 -3.27 -5.24
N SER A 84 -2.14 -2.96 -6.44
CA SER A 84 -2.01 -3.86 -7.59
C SER A 84 -0.55 -3.96 -8.05
N SER A 85 0.17 -2.85 -8.16
CA SER A 85 1.61 -2.84 -8.48
C SER A 85 2.42 -3.66 -7.48
N LEU A 86 2.08 -3.58 -6.19
CA LEU A 86 2.72 -4.38 -5.15
C LEU A 86 2.49 -5.89 -5.35
N SER A 87 1.24 -6.27 -5.66
CA SER A 87 0.87 -7.66 -5.94
C SER A 87 1.62 -8.20 -7.17
N PHE A 88 1.72 -7.40 -8.24
CA PHE A 88 2.49 -7.75 -9.44
C PHE A 88 3.99 -7.89 -9.15
N LEU A 89 4.57 -6.99 -8.34
CA LEU A 89 5.99 -7.07 -7.96
C LEU A 89 6.30 -8.37 -7.21
N MET A 90 5.45 -8.72 -6.24
CA MET A 90 5.58 -9.99 -5.50
C MET A 90 5.42 -11.19 -6.42
N LEU A 91 4.43 -11.19 -7.32
CA LEU A 91 4.20 -12.30 -8.24
C LEU A 91 5.36 -12.47 -9.24
N ALA A 92 5.84 -11.36 -9.84
CA ALA A 92 6.95 -11.38 -10.79
C ALA A 92 8.24 -11.93 -10.15
N TYR A 93 8.52 -11.55 -8.90
CA TYR A 93 9.68 -12.08 -8.21
C TYR A 93 9.50 -13.56 -7.80
N SER A 94 8.28 -13.99 -7.44
CA SER A 94 8.02 -15.40 -7.13
C SER A 94 8.16 -16.34 -8.33
N ILE A 95 7.98 -15.85 -9.56
CA ILE A 95 8.13 -16.64 -10.80
C ILE A 95 9.60 -16.62 -11.30
N GLY A 96 10.34 -15.55 -11.00
CA GLY A 96 11.71 -15.37 -11.46
C GLY A 96 12.79 -16.13 -10.67
N ASN A 97 12.43 -16.81 -9.57
CA ASN A 97 13.31 -17.61 -8.73
C ASN A 97 12.86 -19.06 -8.70
#